data_AF-A0A7C4Z818-F1
#
_entry.id   AF-A0A7C4Z818-F1
#
_cell.length_a   1.000
_cell.length_b   1.000
_cell.length_c   1.000
_cell.angle_alpha   90.00
_cell.angle_beta   90.00
_cell.angle_gamma   90.00
#
_symmetry.space_group_name_H-M   'P 1'
#
loop_
_entity.id
_entity.type
_entity.pdbx_description
1 polymer ?
#
loop_
_entity_poly.entity_id
_entity_poly.type
_entity_poly.pdbx_seq_one_letter_code
_entity_poly.pdbx_strand_id
1 'polypeptide(L)'
;MTVQPVLVYSVPTRQRATSWRAWGGIQTEQQAGEERERIQRELESLAKSADFPLEILPLISAKSHQELSALSGKKCDVTLMYAAGGGEDMLRTIAAAAPWSLMFVRHRSGPVYLWYEIAHPHFLRKAVDEYGQPGFTTRDVVVDRYDELLWRLRALSGLKNTLGKRVVAVGGASGWGVGYQTGPAAARELWKLDIIDVPYPELARRLRRAREDQELVKRCSGEADKYLKQSGVLLKTDKQFVRNAFLLREVFLQLMREAQTDTITINLCMGTIMPIAETTACLPLSLLNDEGYMAFCESDFVVIPSGILLHHISGKPVFLNDPTYPHDGVVTMAHCTAPRKMDGRNYEDAIILTHFESDYGAAPKVEMRKGQKMTVIDPDFASKRWLGFEAQVVGNPFLDICRSQVDIAVKGDCDRLTEEMRGFHWMACYGSYLREVGYALGKLGVGWLPITT
;
A
#
# COMPACT_ATOMS: atom_id res chain seq x y z
N MET A 1 -8.36 -9.76 -2.54
CA MET A 1 -8.63 -10.12 -1.13
C MET A 1 -9.96 -10.84 -1.05
N THR A 2 -10.10 -11.89 -0.24
CA THR A 2 -11.33 -12.65 -0.03
C THR A 2 -11.97 -12.31 1.33
N VAL A 3 -13.28 -12.06 1.32
CA VAL A 3 -14.06 -11.72 2.51
C VAL A 3 -15.15 -12.76 2.72
N GLN A 4 -15.22 -13.35 3.92
CA GLN A 4 -16.31 -14.24 4.32
C GLN A 4 -17.32 -13.46 5.18
N PRO A 5 -18.48 -13.06 4.61
CA PRO A 5 -19.54 -12.46 5.40
C PRO A 5 -20.28 -13.51 6.23
N VAL A 6 -20.63 -13.16 7.46
CA VAL A 6 -21.33 -14.02 8.42
C VAL A 6 -22.43 -13.22 9.12
N LEU A 7 -23.69 -13.61 8.93
CA LEU A 7 -24.83 -13.09 9.68
C LEU A 7 -25.03 -13.92 10.95
N VAL A 8 -24.88 -13.27 12.10
CA VAL A 8 -25.22 -13.85 13.40
C VAL A 8 -26.52 -13.24 13.89
N TYR A 9 -27.51 -14.07 14.19
CA TYR A 9 -28.84 -13.61 14.58
C TYR A 9 -29.47 -14.56 15.60
N SER A 10 -30.65 -14.19 16.12
CA SER A 10 -31.40 -15.02 17.06
C SER A 10 -32.89 -14.92 16.74
N VAL A 11 -33.64 -15.99 17.01
CA VAL A 11 -35.10 -16.07 16.81
C VAL A 11 -35.71 -16.41 18.17
N PRO A 12 -35.90 -15.42 19.07
CA PRO A 12 -36.32 -15.67 20.43
C PRO A 12 -37.80 -16.05 20.50
N THR A 13 -38.13 -16.94 21.44
CA THR A 13 -39.51 -17.34 21.73
C THR A 13 -40.03 -16.59 22.94
N ARG A 14 -41.23 -16.02 22.83
CA ARG A 14 -41.85 -15.25 23.92
C ARG A 14 -42.00 -16.11 25.18
N GLN A 15 -41.53 -15.58 26.31
CA GLN A 15 -41.76 -16.16 27.63
C GLN A 15 -42.50 -15.16 28.52
N ARG A 16 -43.28 -15.68 29.47
CA ARG A 16 -44.09 -14.86 30.38
C ARG A 16 -43.24 -14.39 31.56
N ALA A 17 -43.36 -13.11 31.91
CA ALA A 17 -42.79 -12.51 33.12
C ALA A 17 -41.26 -12.68 33.30
N THR A 18 -40.50 -12.70 32.21
CA THR A 18 -39.03 -12.73 32.23
C THR A 18 -38.45 -12.00 31.01
N SER A 19 -37.13 -11.73 30.99
CA SER A 19 -36.43 -11.25 29.80
C SER A 19 -36.31 -12.40 28.80
N TRP A 20 -37.05 -12.31 27.70
CA TRP A 20 -37.18 -13.40 26.72
C TRP A 20 -36.54 -13.10 25.36
N ARG A 21 -36.10 -11.85 25.13
CA ARG A 21 -35.40 -11.43 23.90
C ARG A 21 -34.35 -10.38 24.23
N ALA A 22 -33.28 -10.37 23.42
CA ALA A 22 -32.29 -9.30 23.42
C ALA A 22 -32.74 -8.10 22.55
N TRP A 23 -31.94 -7.04 22.54
CA TRP A 23 -32.06 -5.99 21.52
C TRP A 23 -31.84 -6.60 20.13
N GLY A 24 -32.43 -5.97 19.11
CA GLY A 24 -32.30 -6.41 17.72
C GLY A 24 -33.64 -6.49 17.00
N GLY A 25 -33.65 -6.11 15.72
CA GLY A 25 -34.83 -6.08 14.86
C GLY A 25 -35.15 -7.42 14.19
N ILE A 26 -34.25 -8.40 14.25
CA ILE A 26 -34.47 -9.75 13.71
C ILE A 26 -35.01 -10.62 14.84
N GLN A 27 -36.28 -11.04 14.71
CA GLN A 27 -37.02 -11.81 15.70
C GLN A 27 -37.68 -13.06 15.09
N THR A 28 -37.69 -13.19 13.76
CA THR A 28 -38.25 -14.34 13.02
C THR A 28 -37.30 -14.80 11.91
N GLU A 29 -37.46 -16.05 11.46
CA GLU A 29 -36.71 -16.59 10.31
C GLU A 29 -37.02 -15.84 9.00
N GLN A 30 -38.23 -15.29 8.86
CA GLN A 30 -38.60 -14.44 7.71
C GLN A 30 -37.77 -13.16 7.71
N GLN A 31 -37.67 -12.45 8.84
CA GLN A 31 -36.86 -11.24 8.96
C GLN A 31 -35.37 -11.53 8.74
N ALA A 32 -34.88 -12.69 9.21
CA ALA A 32 -33.53 -13.13 8.91
C ALA A 32 -33.32 -13.37 7.40
N GLY A 33 -34.34 -13.91 6.70
CA GLY A 33 -34.35 -14.05 5.24
C GLY A 33 -34.25 -12.72 4.51
N GLU A 34 -35.10 -11.77 4.85
CA GLU A 34 -35.10 -10.41 4.29
C GLU A 34 -33.74 -9.72 4.49
N GLU A 35 -33.12 -9.95 5.66
CA GLU A 35 -31.80 -9.39 5.96
C GLU A 35 -30.67 -10.07 5.17
N ARG A 36 -30.71 -11.40 4.98
CA ARG A 36 -29.74 -12.11 4.13
C ARG A 36 -29.74 -11.56 2.71
N GLU A 37 -30.93 -11.36 2.13
CA GLU A 37 -31.07 -10.80 0.79
C GLU A 37 -30.57 -9.35 0.71
N ARG A 38 -30.85 -8.55 1.76
CA ARG A 38 -30.34 -7.17 1.85
C ARG A 38 -28.82 -7.13 1.87
N ILE A 39 -28.20 -7.90 2.77
CA ILE A 39 -26.74 -8.00 2.90
C ILE A 39 -26.13 -8.42 1.56
N GLN A 40 -26.71 -9.41 0.89
CA GLN A 40 -26.21 -9.88 -0.40
C GLN A 40 -26.20 -8.75 -1.45
N ARG A 41 -27.31 -8.02 -1.62
CA ARG A 41 -27.39 -6.89 -2.57
C ARG A 41 -26.39 -5.78 -2.24
N GLU A 42 -26.24 -5.45 -0.95
CA GLU A 42 -25.31 -4.40 -0.51
C GLU A 42 -23.84 -4.82 -0.73
N LEU A 43 -23.49 -6.07 -0.45
CA LEU A 43 -22.15 -6.61 -0.71
C LEU A 43 -21.83 -6.74 -2.20
N GLU A 44 -22.80 -7.08 -3.03
CA GLU A 44 -22.64 -7.05 -4.49
C GLU A 44 -22.38 -5.62 -5.00
N SER A 45 -23.09 -4.63 -4.45
CA SER A 45 -22.86 -3.22 -4.76
C SER A 45 -21.48 -2.76 -4.30
N LEU A 46 -21.09 -3.10 -3.06
CA LEU A 46 -19.76 -2.83 -2.51
C LEU A 46 -18.65 -3.39 -3.40
N ALA A 47 -18.76 -4.67 -3.79
CA ALA A 47 -17.78 -5.34 -4.65
C ALA A 47 -17.67 -4.67 -6.02
N LYS A 48 -18.78 -4.23 -6.62
CA LYS A 48 -18.79 -3.48 -7.88
C LYS A 48 -18.16 -2.09 -7.76
N SER A 49 -18.26 -1.46 -6.59
CA SER A 49 -17.68 -0.13 -6.33
C SER A 49 -16.19 -0.17 -5.98
N ALA A 50 -15.64 -1.34 -5.67
CA ALA A 50 -14.24 -1.50 -5.36
C ALA A 50 -13.38 -1.31 -6.62
N ASP A 51 -12.37 -0.48 -6.53
CA ASP A 51 -11.32 -0.26 -7.54
C ASP A 51 -10.05 -1.10 -7.25
N PHE A 52 -10.16 -2.07 -6.34
CA PHE A 52 -9.13 -3.05 -6.00
C PHE A 52 -9.72 -4.47 -6.01
N PRO A 53 -8.90 -5.53 -6.20
CA PRO A 53 -9.40 -6.91 -6.23
C PRO A 53 -10.07 -7.32 -4.91
N LEU A 54 -11.40 -7.46 -4.96
CA LEU A 54 -12.23 -7.84 -3.81
C LEU A 54 -13.19 -8.97 -4.22
N GLU A 55 -13.08 -10.09 -3.54
CA GLU A 55 -13.98 -11.24 -3.71
C GLU A 55 -14.80 -11.41 -2.42
N ILE A 56 -16.11 -11.40 -2.55
CA ILE A 56 -17.04 -11.66 -1.45
C ILE A 56 -17.54 -13.10 -1.56
N LEU A 57 -17.27 -13.91 -0.55
CA LEU A 57 -17.73 -15.29 -0.48
C LEU A 57 -19.23 -15.36 -0.12
N PRO A 58 -19.91 -16.50 -0.38
CA PRO A 58 -21.31 -16.66 -0.02
C PRO A 58 -21.58 -16.43 1.48
N LEU A 59 -22.66 -15.70 1.78
CA LEU A 59 -23.07 -15.38 3.16
C LEU A 59 -23.35 -16.65 3.97
N ILE A 60 -22.66 -16.78 5.10
CA ILE A 60 -22.99 -17.77 6.13
C ILE A 60 -23.97 -17.14 7.10
N SER A 61 -24.95 -17.92 7.56
CA SER A 61 -25.91 -17.49 8.59
C SER A 61 -25.89 -18.48 9.74
N ALA A 62 -25.80 -17.96 10.97
CA ALA A 62 -25.72 -18.79 12.17
C ALA A 62 -26.55 -18.21 13.31
N LYS A 63 -27.30 -19.09 13.98
CA LYS A 63 -27.99 -18.85 15.26
C LYS A 63 -27.40 -19.67 16.40
N SER A 64 -26.44 -20.55 16.10
CA SER A 64 -25.76 -21.44 17.04
C SER A 64 -24.30 -21.70 16.62
N HIS A 65 -23.47 -22.18 17.56
CA HIS A 65 -22.09 -22.58 17.27
C HIS A 65 -21.98 -23.72 16.25
N GLN A 66 -22.94 -24.65 16.24
CA GLN A 66 -22.94 -25.75 15.30
C GLN A 66 -22.99 -25.25 13.85
N GLU A 67 -23.73 -24.19 13.58
CA GLU A 67 -23.83 -23.59 12.24
C GLU A 67 -22.57 -22.79 11.86
N LEU A 68 -21.77 -22.35 12.84
CA LEU A 68 -20.45 -21.75 12.59
C LEU A 68 -19.41 -22.77 12.14
N SER A 69 -19.69 -24.08 12.23
CA SER A 69 -18.80 -25.11 11.66
C SER A 69 -18.58 -24.93 10.14
N ALA A 70 -19.49 -24.23 9.45
CA ALA A 70 -19.34 -23.83 8.04
C ALA A 70 -18.14 -22.88 7.79
N LEU A 71 -17.56 -22.28 8.83
CA LEU A 71 -16.30 -21.51 8.75
C LEU A 71 -15.06 -22.39 8.79
N SER A 72 -15.18 -23.61 9.33
CA SER A 72 -14.04 -24.52 9.48
C SER A 72 -13.45 -24.88 8.11
N GLY A 73 -12.12 -24.75 7.99
CA GLY A 73 -11.40 -25.05 6.76
C GLY A 73 -11.56 -24.04 5.61
N LYS A 74 -12.43 -23.03 5.75
CA LYS A 74 -12.52 -21.95 4.75
C LYS A 74 -11.33 -21.02 4.88
N LYS A 75 -10.52 -20.93 3.82
CA LYS A 75 -9.44 -19.94 3.72
C LYS A 75 -10.02 -18.61 3.24
N CYS A 76 -10.06 -17.61 4.11
CA CYS A 76 -10.39 -16.23 3.75
C CYS A 76 -9.42 -15.26 4.41
N ASP A 77 -9.29 -14.05 3.85
CA ASP A 77 -8.41 -13.02 4.40
C ASP A 77 -9.09 -12.22 5.52
N VAL A 78 -10.41 -12.00 5.39
CA VAL A 78 -11.21 -11.20 6.31
C VAL A 78 -12.53 -11.89 6.62
N THR A 79 -12.91 -11.96 7.90
CA THR A 79 -14.31 -12.21 8.26
C THR A 79 -15.07 -10.90 8.46
N LEU A 80 -16.27 -10.81 7.89
CA LEU A 80 -17.16 -9.66 8.06
C LEU A 80 -18.41 -10.12 8.81
N MET A 81 -18.48 -9.82 10.11
CA MET A 81 -19.62 -10.21 10.94
C MET A 81 -20.73 -9.16 10.89
N TYR A 82 -21.89 -9.57 10.39
CA TYR A 82 -23.15 -8.86 10.57
C TYR A 82 -23.73 -9.30 11.91
N ALA A 83 -23.43 -8.53 12.94
CA ALA A 83 -23.65 -8.92 14.33
C ALA A 83 -25.06 -8.53 14.80
N ALA A 84 -26.09 -9.15 14.22
CA ALA A 84 -27.49 -8.84 14.52
C ALA A 84 -27.97 -9.42 15.87
N GLY A 85 -27.37 -10.52 16.32
CA GLY A 85 -27.67 -11.21 17.57
C GLY A 85 -26.55 -12.17 17.96
N GLY A 86 -26.89 -13.26 18.67
CA GLY A 86 -25.94 -14.28 19.13
C GLY A 86 -25.04 -13.85 20.30
N GLY A 87 -24.30 -14.82 20.84
CA GLY A 87 -23.40 -14.64 21.98
C GLY A 87 -22.02 -14.08 21.61
N GLU A 88 -21.32 -13.53 22.60
CA GLU A 88 -19.95 -13.00 22.47
C GLU A 88 -18.96 -14.06 21.97
N ASP A 89 -19.14 -15.28 22.43
CA ASP A 89 -18.37 -16.47 22.06
C ASP A 89 -18.51 -16.82 20.58
N MET A 90 -19.70 -16.66 19.99
CA MET A 90 -19.90 -16.83 18.54
C MET A 90 -19.13 -15.80 17.73
N LEU A 91 -19.17 -14.52 18.13
CA LEU A 91 -18.42 -13.47 17.45
C LEU A 91 -16.91 -13.68 17.55
N ARG A 92 -16.43 -14.17 18.70
CA ARG A 92 -15.02 -14.57 18.87
C ARG A 92 -14.62 -15.70 17.94
N THR A 93 -15.46 -16.72 17.79
CA THR A 93 -15.22 -17.80 16.82
C THR A 93 -15.08 -17.24 15.39
N ILE A 94 -15.91 -16.28 15.01
CA ILE A 94 -15.83 -15.63 13.69
C ILE A 94 -14.56 -14.78 13.56
N ALA A 95 -14.22 -14.01 14.60
CA ALA A 95 -13.02 -13.16 14.61
C ALA A 95 -11.73 -13.98 14.50
N ALA A 96 -11.70 -15.19 15.06
CA ALA A 96 -10.55 -16.09 15.01
C ALA A 96 -10.44 -16.89 13.70
N ALA A 97 -11.45 -16.87 12.84
CA ALA A 97 -11.49 -17.69 11.62
C ALA A 97 -10.66 -17.11 10.45
N ALA A 98 -10.15 -15.87 10.57
CA ALA A 98 -9.33 -15.21 9.57
C ALA A 98 -8.24 -14.34 10.23
N PRO A 99 -7.18 -13.95 9.49
CA PRO A 99 -6.15 -13.03 10.00
C PRO A 99 -6.72 -11.68 10.47
N TRP A 100 -7.75 -11.18 9.80
CA TRP A 100 -8.44 -9.95 10.16
C TRP A 100 -9.94 -10.14 10.22
N SER A 101 -10.61 -9.31 11.03
CA SER A 101 -12.06 -9.34 11.17
C SER A 101 -12.63 -7.94 11.31
N LEU A 102 -13.83 -7.75 10.77
CA LEU A 102 -14.61 -6.52 10.81
C LEU A 102 -16.02 -6.81 11.32
N MET A 103 -16.60 -5.88 12.05
CA MET A 103 -17.97 -5.96 12.54
C MET A 103 -18.81 -4.88 11.87
N PHE A 104 -19.89 -5.29 11.23
CA PHE A 104 -20.90 -4.40 10.70
C PHE A 104 -22.14 -4.44 11.59
N VAL A 105 -22.57 -3.27 12.06
CA VAL A 105 -23.78 -3.10 12.86
C VAL A 105 -24.72 -2.09 12.22
N ARG A 106 -26.02 -2.29 12.41
CA ARG A 106 -27.06 -1.41 11.86
C ARG A 106 -27.69 -0.52 12.91
N HIS A 107 -27.86 0.75 12.54
CA HIS A 107 -28.66 1.73 13.25
C HIS A 107 -29.85 2.21 12.38
N ARG A 108 -29.61 2.56 11.11
CA ARG A 108 -30.64 3.09 10.18
C ARG A 108 -30.77 2.36 8.85
N SER A 109 -29.78 1.56 8.45
CA SER A 109 -29.74 0.91 7.13
C SER A 109 -30.62 -0.35 7.01
N GLY A 110 -31.26 -0.77 8.10
CA GLY A 110 -32.03 -2.02 8.16
C GLY A 110 -32.50 -2.30 9.59
N PRO A 111 -32.77 -3.58 9.95
CA PRO A 111 -33.15 -3.91 11.32
C PRO A 111 -32.00 -3.55 12.27
N VAL A 112 -32.31 -2.95 13.43
CA VAL A 112 -31.31 -2.66 14.47
C VAL A 112 -30.62 -3.96 14.89
N TYR A 113 -29.31 -3.91 15.16
CA TYR A 113 -28.54 -5.08 15.58
C TYR A 113 -28.30 -5.06 17.09
N LEU A 114 -28.29 -6.22 17.77
CA LEU A 114 -27.92 -6.31 19.19
C LEU A 114 -26.56 -5.64 19.44
N TRP A 115 -25.57 -5.98 18.63
CA TRP A 115 -24.20 -5.54 18.86
C TRP A 115 -23.96 -4.05 18.55
N TYR A 116 -24.95 -3.34 18.00
CA TYR A 116 -24.93 -1.88 17.99
C TYR A 116 -24.93 -1.31 19.42
N GLU A 117 -25.60 -1.98 20.36
CA GLU A 117 -25.62 -1.61 21.78
C GLU A 117 -24.32 -2.04 22.49
N ILE A 118 -23.91 -3.30 22.28
CA ILE A 118 -22.97 -3.97 23.20
C ILE A 118 -21.59 -4.32 22.62
N ALA A 119 -21.29 -4.00 21.35
CA ALA A 119 -19.96 -4.26 20.77
C ALA A 119 -18.83 -3.68 21.62
N HIS A 120 -18.97 -2.45 22.09
CA HIS A 120 -17.93 -1.81 22.87
C HIS A 120 -17.74 -2.43 24.27
N PRO A 121 -18.75 -2.45 25.15
CA PRO A 121 -18.57 -2.97 26.51
C PRO A 121 -18.39 -4.50 26.56
N HIS A 122 -19.08 -5.28 25.72
CA HIS A 122 -19.06 -6.73 25.84
C HIS A 122 -18.04 -7.42 24.93
N PHE A 123 -17.89 -6.98 23.67
CA PHE A 123 -16.95 -7.62 22.74
C PHE A 123 -15.55 -7.03 22.84
N LEU A 124 -15.40 -5.72 22.66
CA LEU A 124 -14.08 -5.07 22.66
C LEU A 124 -13.43 -5.10 24.05
N ARG A 125 -14.23 -4.84 25.08
CA ARG A 125 -13.75 -4.70 26.46
C ARG A 125 -13.94 -5.91 27.35
N LYS A 126 -14.85 -6.83 27.00
CA LYS A 126 -15.17 -8.00 27.84
C LYS A 126 -15.64 -7.62 29.25
N ALA A 127 -16.46 -6.58 29.35
CA ALA A 127 -17.04 -6.06 30.59
C ALA A 127 -16.01 -5.58 31.64
N VAL A 128 -14.83 -5.13 31.21
CA VAL A 128 -13.83 -4.44 32.04
C VAL A 128 -13.39 -3.12 31.40
N ASP A 129 -12.48 -2.35 32.00
CA ASP A 129 -12.07 -1.03 31.53
C ASP A 129 -10.99 -1.06 30.44
N GLU A 130 -10.29 -2.18 30.28
CA GLU A 130 -9.27 -2.39 29.26
C GLU A 130 -9.87 -2.98 27.97
N TYR A 131 -9.12 -2.91 26.88
CA TYR A 131 -9.47 -3.66 25.67
C TYR A 131 -9.00 -5.10 25.81
N GLY A 132 -9.90 -6.06 25.58
CA GLY A 132 -9.66 -7.49 25.82
C GLY A 132 -9.77 -8.37 24.57
N GLN A 133 -10.22 -7.85 23.43
CA GLN A 133 -10.39 -8.61 22.19
C GLN A 133 -9.14 -8.54 21.30
N PRO A 134 -8.40 -9.66 21.10
CA PRO A 134 -7.22 -9.66 20.24
C PRO A 134 -7.56 -9.38 18.77
N GLY A 135 -6.69 -8.64 18.08
CA GLY A 135 -6.79 -8.35 16.65
C GLY A 135 -7.91 -7.37 16.25
N PHE A 136 -8.63 -6.81 17.23
CA PHE A 136 -9.84 -6.02 17.03
C PHE A 136 -9.79 -4.73 17.84
N THR A 137 -10.21 -3.63 17.24
CA THR A 137 -10.20 -2.29 17.84
C THR A 137 -11.52 -1.59 17.58
N THR A 138 -11.72 -0.40 18.16
CA THR A 138 -12.89 0.44 17.84
C THR A 138 -12.98 0.80 16.36
N ARG A 139 -11.84 0.82 15.63
CA ARG A 139 -11.81 1.10 14.20
C ARG A 139 -12.37 -0.03 13.35
N ASP A 140 -12.53 -1.24 13.88
CA ASP A 140 -13.02 -2.41 13.17
C ASP A 140 -14.56 -2.55 13.17
N VAL A 141 -15.23 -1.70 13.96
CA VAL A 141 -16.69 -1.61 14.00
C VAL A 141 -17.16 -0.55 13.00
N VAL A 142 -18.04 -0.95 12.09
CA VAL A 142 -18.65 -0.09 11.07
C VAL A 142 -20.15 -0.02 11.32
N VAL A 143 -20.69 1.20 11.40
CA VAL A 143 -22.12 1.45 11.62
C VAL A 143 -22.75 1.92 10.32
N ASP A 144 -23.66 1.13 9.75
CA ASP A 144 -24.47 1.37 8.53
C ASP A 144 -23.73 1.64 7.21
N ARG A 145 -22.52 2.18 7.23
CA ARG A 145 -21.87 2.82 6.08
C ARG A 145 -20.94 1.88 5.33
N TYR A 146 -21.34 1.50 4.12
CA TYR A 146 -20.54 0.64 3.24
C TYR A 146 -19.30 1.33 2.65
N ASP A 147 -19.31 2.66 2.52
CA ASP A 147 -18.11 3.40 2.13
C ASP A 147 -17.04 3.36 3.24
N GLU A 148 -17.46 3.38 4.51
CA GLU A 148 -16.59 3.15 5.66
C GLU A 148 -16.03 1.72 5.69
N LEU A 149 -16.83 0.74 5.28
CA LEU A 149 -16.35 -0.63 5.11
C LEU A 149 -15.34 -0.75 3.95
N LEU A 150 -15.60 -0.09 2.82
CA LEU A 150 -14.81 -0.19 1.59
C LEU A 150 -13.36 0.25 1.80
N TRP A 151 -13.12 1.40 2.43
CA TRP A 151 -11.74 1.88 2.62
C TRP A 151 -10.95 1.01 3.62
N ARG A 152 -11.61 0.41 4.62
CA ARG A 152 -10.97 -0.56 5.52
C ARG A 152 -10.57 -1.82 4.78
N LEU A 153 -11.44 -2.31 3.90
CA LEU A 153 -11.13 -3.45 3.03
C LEU A 153 -9.99 -3.10 2.07
N ARG A 154 -9.93 -1.88 1.53
CA ARG A 154 -8.78 -1.38 0.74
C ARG A 154 -7.49 -1.45 1.52
N ALA A 155 -7.49 -0.95 2.76
CA ALA A 155 -6.34 -0.97 3.65
C ALA A 155 -5.84 -2.39 3.96
N LEU A 156 -6.76 -3.31 4.27
CA LEU A 156 -6.43 -4.72 4.51
C LEU A 156 -5.92 -5.41 3.24
N SER A 157 -6.48 -5.09 2.08
CA SER A 157 -5.98 -5.57 0.80
C SER A 157 -4.55 -5.06 0.55
N GLY A 158 -4.29 -3.78 0.82
CA GLY A 158 -2.94 -3.20 0.75
C GLY A 158 -1.95 -3.94 1.63
N LEU A 159 -2.31 -4.13 2.91
CA LEU A 159 -1.48 -4.84 3.89
C LEU A 159 -1.23 -6.29 3.48
N LYS A 160 -2.27 -7.01 3.04
CA LYS A 160 -2.17 -8.40 2.56
C LYS A 160 -1.12 -8.54 1.46
N ASN A 161 -1.14 -7.64 0.48
CA ASN A 161 -0.22 -7.71 -0.65
C ASN A 161 1.20 -7.18 -0.31
N THR A 162 1.35 -6.53 0.83
CA THR A 162 2.66 -6.06 1.33
C THR A 162 3.36 -7.12 2.19
N LEU A 163 2.62 -7.79 3.07
CA LEU A 163 3.18 -8.82 3.95
C LEU A 163 3.68 -10.01 3.13
N GLY A 164 4.92 -10.42 3.39
CA GLY A 164 5.49 -11.55 2.64
C GLY A 164 5.95 -11.19 1.23
N LYS A 165 5.86 -9.92 0.81
CA LYS A 165 6.19 -9.53 -0.56
C LYS A 165 7.66 -9.85 -0.85
N ARG A 166 7.89 -10.54 -1.96
CA ARG A 166 9.23 -10.83 -2.45
C ARG A 166 9.82 -9.62 -3.15
N VAL A 167 11.08 -9.29 -2.87
CA VAL A 167 11.77 -8.14 -3.47
C VAL A 167 13.13 -8.58 -3.98
N VAL A 168 13.44 -8.28 -5.25
CA VAL A 168 14.81 -8.44 -5.76
C VAL A 168 15.66 -7.26 -5.31
N ALA A 169 16.77 -7.50 -4.60
CA ALA A 169 17.70 -6.48 -4.15
C ALA A 169 19.03 -6.58 -4.92
N VAL A 170 19.16 -5.80 -5.99
CA VAL A 170 20.40 -5.74 -6.77
C VAL A 170 21.45 -4.96 -5.98
N GLY A 171 22.61 -5.58 -5.75
CA GLY A 171 23.63 -5.03 -4.86
C GLY A 171 23.37 -5.25 -3.37
N GLY A 172 22.38 -6.09 -3.03
CA GLY A 172 22.07 -6.51 -1.67
C GLY A 172 21.11 -5.58 -0.91
N ALA A 173 20.50 -6.11 0.14
CA ALA A 173 19.63 -5.36 1.04
C ALA A 173 20.39 -4.30 1.87
N SER A 174 19.85 -3.09 1.96
CA SER A 174 20.40 -1.97 2.74
C SER A 174 19.29 -1.20 3.47
N GLY A 175 19.64 -0.11 4.13
CA GLY A 175 18.68 0.82 4.69
C GLY A 175 19.40 1.95 5.40
N TRP A 176 18.90 3.17 5.30
CA TRP A 176 19.52 4.28 6.03
C TRP A 176 19.42 4.05 7.55
N GLY A 177 20.32 4.67 8.31
CA GLY A 177 20.44 4.51 9.77
C GLY A 177 21.75 3.87 10.21
N VAL A 178 21.95 3.79 11.53
CA VAL A 178 23.23 3.34 12.12
C VAL A 178 23.55 1.91 11.67
N GLY A 179 24.67 1.75 10.96
CA GLY A 179 25.17 0.45 10.52
C GLY A 179 24.41 -0.18 9.34
N TYR A 180 23.44 0.50 8.74
CA TYR A 180 22.66 0.04 7.57
C TYR A 180 21.91 -1.30 7.73
N GLN A 181 21.72 -1.77 8.96
CA GLN A 181 21.18 -3.12 9.25
C GLN A 181 19.74 -3.10 9.75
N THR A 182 19.30 -2.01 10.39
CA THR A 182 17.97 -1.95 11.02
C THR A 182 16.84 -2.02 9.99
N GLY A 183 16.96 -1.34 8.84
CA GLY A 183 15.98 -1.38 7.76
C GLY A 183 15.70 -2.80 7.25
N PRO A 184 16.72 -3.53 6.74
CA PRO A 184 16.54 -4.91 6.28
C PRO A 184 16.01 -5.87 7.36
N ALA A 185 16.45 -5.71 8.62
CA ALA A 185 15.96 -6.51 9.73
C ALA A 185 14.46 -6.26 9.97
N ALA A 186 14.05 -5.00 10.11
CA ALA A 186 12.65 -4.63 10.27
C ALA A 186 11.77 -5.08 9.09
N ALA A 187 12.26 -4.95 7.85
CA ALA A 187 11.57 -5.42 6.66
C ALA A 187 11.31 -6.95 6.69
N ARG A 188 12.28 -7.75 7.14
CA ARG A 188 12.10 -9.21 7.28
C ARG A 188 11.26 -9.59 8.51
N GLU A 189 11.43 -8.91 9.63
CA GLU A 189 10.81 -9.31 10.89
C GLU A 189 9.37 -8.79 11.04
N LEU A 190 9.11 -7.54 10.70
CA LEU A 190 7.79 -6.93 10.84
C LEU A 190 6.94 -7.14 9.59
N TRP A 191 7.51 -6.81 8.42
CA TRP A 191 6.80 -6.86 7.13
C TRP A 191 6.89 -8.22 6.45
N LYS A 192 7.73 -9.12 6.96
CA LYS A 192 7.94 -10.47 6.42
C LYS A 192 8.44 -10.49 4.98
N LEU A 193 9.11 -9.42 4.52
CA LEU A 193 9.58 -9.34 3.13
C LEU A 193 10.57 -10.47 2.82
N ASP A 194 10.38 -11.11 1.67
CA ASP A 194 11.28 -12.12 1.12
C ASP A 194 12.31 -11.45 0.19
N ILE A 195 13.47 -11.09 0.73
CA ILE A 195 14.48 -10.30 0.02
C ILE A 195 15.47 -11.22 -0.69
N ILE A 196 15.48 -11.16 -2.03
CA ILE A 196 16.36 -11.94 -2.89
C ILE A 196 17.54 -11.09 -3.34
N ASP A 197 18.71 -11.34 -2.77
CA ASP A 197 19.92 -10.60 -3.10
C ASP A 197 20.49 -11.01 -4.46
N VAL A 198 20.79 -10.03 -5.32
CA VAL A 198 21.46 -10.22 -6.62
C VAL A 198 22.78 -9.46 -6.62
N PRO A 199 23.93 -10.15 -6.51
CA PRO A 199 25.24 -9.51 -6.52
C PRO A 199 25.57 -8.85 -7.87
N TYR A 200 26.34 -7.77 -7.86
CA TYR A 200 26.77 -7.09 -9.09
C TYR A 200 27.54 -7.95 -10.10
N PRO A 201 28.42 -8.90 -9.70
CA PRO A 201 29.03 -9.80 -10.66
C PRO A 201 28.02 -10.58 -11.51
N GLU A 202 26.88 -10.92 -10.92
CA GLU A 202 25.78 -11.59 -11.64
C GLU A 202 25.07 -10.63 -12.59
N LEU A 203 24.73 -9.41 -12.14
CA LEU A 203 24.19 -8.37 -13.01
C LEU A 203 25.11 -8.08 -14.21
N ALA A 204 26.41 -7.95 -13.96
CA ALA A 204 27.41 -7.70 -14.99
C ALA A 204 27.48 -8.83 -16.02
N ARG A 205 27.40 -10.09 -15.57
CA ARG A 205 27.35 -11.27 -16.46
C ARG A 205 26.12 -11.22 -17.36
N ARG A 206 24.96 -10.89 -16.79
CA ARG A 206 23.68 -10.80 -17.52
C ARG A 206 23.69 -9.67 -18.53
N LEU A 207 24.19 -8.49 -18.17
CA LEU A 207 24.32 -7.37 -19.09
C LEU A 207 25.29 -7.65 -20.23
N ARG A 208 26.42 -8.33 -19.98
CA ARG A 208 27.32 -8.77 -21.07
C ARG A 208 26.60 -9.68 -22.07
N ARG A 209 25.89 -10.70 -21.58
CA ARG A 209 25.08 -11.59 -22.44
C ARG A 209 23.99 -10.82 -23.19
N ALA A 210 23.32 -9.88 -22.52
CA ALA A 210 22.28 -9.06 -23.13
C ALA A 210 22.83 -8.15 -24.25
N ARG A 211 24.07 -7.67 -24.13
CA ARG A 211 24.76 -6.88 -25.17
C ARG A 211 25.20 -7.73 -26.37
N GLU A 212 25.47 -9.02 -26.17
CA GLU A 212 25.82 -9.95 -27.24
C GLU A 212 24.59 -10.38 -28.07
N ASP A 213 23.38 -10.33 -27.48
CA ASP A 213 22.11 -10.61 -28.15
C ASP A 213 21.67 -9.44 -29.05
N GLN A 214 21.96 -9.56 -30.35
CA GLN A 214 21.67 -8.51 -31.34
C GLN A 214 20.18 -8.20 -31.49
N GLU A 215 19.30 -9.20 -31.37
CA GLU A 215 17.86 -8.99 -31.51
C GLU A 215 17.31 -8.26 -30.28
N LEU A 216 17.79 -8.62 -29.08
CA LEU A 216 17.46 -7.90 -27.86
C LEU A 216 17.93 -6.44 -27.92
N VAL A 217 19.19 -6.20 -28.27
CA VAL A 217 19.75 -4.84 -28.39
C VAL A 217 18.97 -4.00 -29.38
N LYS A 218 18.63 -4.57 -30.55
CA LYS A 218 17.82 -3.90 -31.58
C LYS A 218 16.43 -3.56 -31.07
N ARG A 219 15.76 -4.48 -30.36
CA ARG A 219 14.44 -4.24 -29.76
C ARG A 219 14.49 -3.13 -28.71
N CYS A 220 15.39 -3.22 -27.73
CA CYS A 220 15.55 -2.21 -26.68
C CYS A 220 15.90 -0.83 -27.26
N SER A 221 16.74 -0.78 -28.29
CA SER A 221 17.06 0.48 -28.99
C SER A 221 15.84 1.06 -29.71
N GLY A 222 15.01 0.21 -30.33
CA GLY A 222 13.75 0.63 -30.94
C GLY A 222 12.72 1.13 -29.93
N GLU A 223 12.62 0.50 -28.75
CA GLU A 223 11.78 0.95 -27.64
C GLU A 223 12.26 2.30 -27.08
N ALA A 224 13.57 2.47 -26.87
CA ALA A 224 14.18 3.74 -26.48
C ALA A 224 13.87 4.86 -27.49
N ASP A 225 14.03 4.58 -28.79
CA ASP A 225 13.74 5.54 -29.85
C ASP A 225 12.25 5.92 -29.91
N LYS A 226 11.34 4.99 -29.57
CA LYS A 226 9.90 5.28 -29.43
C LYS A 226 9.62 6.14 -28.21
N TYR A 227 10.23 5.82 -27.07
CA TYR A 227 10.09 6.61 -25.84
C TYR A 227 10.51 8.06 -26.04
N LEU A 228 11.65 8.29 -26.71
CA LEU A 228 12.16 9.63 -27.01
C LEU A 228 11.29 10.42 -28.01
N LYS A 229 10.39 9.76 -28.74
CA LYS A 229 9.43 10.39 -29.65
C LYS A 229 8.07 10.65 -28.99
N GLN A 230 7.85 10.20 -27.75
CA GLN A 230 6.61 10.46 -27.04
C GLN A 230 6.44 11.96 -26.80
N SER A 231 5.20 12.44 -26.89
CA SER A 231 4.87 13.80 -26.47
C SER A 231 5.31 14.03 -25.02
N GLY A 232 5.81 15.22 -24.74
CA GLY A 232 6.26 15.60 -23.39
C GLY A 232 7.65 15.11 -23.02
N VAL A 233 8.38 14.39 -23.87
CA VAL A 233 9.76 13.94 -23.59
C VAL A 233 10.78 14.86 -24.26
N LEU A 234 11.70 15.42 -23.48
CA LEU A 234 12.83 16.21 -23.96
C LEU A 234 14.16 15.56 -23.57
N LEU A 235 15.00 15.22 -24.53
CA LEU A 235 16.34 14.66 -24.27
C LEU A 235 17.39 15.77 -24.11
N LYS A 236 18.14 15.75 -23.01
CA LYS A 236 19.28 16.64 -22.69
C LYS A 236 20.51 15.86 -22.20
N THR A 237 20.63 14.60 -22.61
CA THR A 237 21.79 13.74 -22.37
C THR A 237 22.05 12.89 -23.61
N ASP A 238 23.07 12.03 -23.60
CA ASP A 238 23.36 11.14 -24.72
C ASP A 238 22.24 10.11 -24.93
N LYS A 239 21.78 9.97 -26.18
CA LYS A 239 20.81 8.96 -26.60
C LYS A 239 21.28 7.54 -26.28
N GLN A 240 22.58 7.28 -26.30
CA GLN A 240 23.13 5.97 -25.96
C GLN A 240 22.84 5.58 -24.51
N PHE A 241 22.84 6.52 -23.56
CA PHE A 241 22.47 6.24 -22.17
C PHE A 241 21.02 5.78 -22.03
N VAL A 242 20.13 6.32 -22.87
CA VAL A 242 18.72 5.90 -22.91
C VAL A 242 18.60 4.48 -23.46
N ARG A 243 19.33 4.14 -24.53
CA ARG A 243 19.34 2.77 -25.08
C ARG A 243 19.88 1.75 -24.07
N ASN A 244 20.97 2.10 -23.39
CA ASN A 244 21.54 1.28 -22.32
C ASN A 244 20.55 1.11 -21.15
N ALA A 245 19.76 2.14 -20.83
CA ALA A 245 18.72 2.07 -19.80
C ALA A 245 17.60 1.09 -20.17
N PHE A 246 17.17 1.05 -21.44
CA PHE A 246 16.18 0.07 -21.90
C PHE A 246 16.71 -1.37 -21.84
N LEU A 247 18.00 -1.58 -22.13
CA LEU A 247 18.64 -2.89 -21.99
C LEU A 247 18.72 -3.31 -20.51
N LEU A 248 19.12 -2.39 -19.63
CA LEU A 248 19.15 -2.62 -18.18
C LEU A 248 17.76 -2.94 -17.61
N ARG A 249 16.72 -2.22 -18.07
CA ARG A 249 15.33 -2.53 -17.72
C ARG A 249 14.95 -3.97 -18.08
N GLU A 250 15.32 -4.46 -19.27
CA GLU A 250 15.01 -5.86 -19.62
C GLU A 250 15.70 -6.85 -18.68
N VAL A 251 16.96 -6.60 -18.30
CA VAL A 251 17.67 -7.45 -17.32
C VAL A 251 16.96 -7.44 -15.97
N PHE A 252 16.47 -6.29 -15.51
CA PHE A 252 15.66 -6.21 -14.29
C PHE A 252 14.34 -7.00 -14.41
N LEU A 253 13.65 -6.91 -15.54
CA LEU A 253 12.45 -7.72 -15.81
C LEU A 253 12.75 -9.22 -15.80
N GLN A 254 13.89 -9.66 -16.32
CA GLN A 254 14.32 -11.06 -16.23
C GLN A 254 14.53 -11.50 -14.78
N LEU A 255 15.27 -10.71 -13.99
CA LEU A 255 15.49 -11.01 -12.57
C LEU A 255 14.17 -11.11 -11.79
N MET A 256 13.26 -10.17 -12.00
CA MET A 256 11.94 -10.18 -11.36
C MET A 256 11.08 -11.38 -11.80
N ARG A 257 11.09 -11.73 -13.09
CA ARG A 257 10.39 -12.94 -13.60
C ARG A 257 10.93 -14.22 -12.99
N GLU A 258 12.25 -14.36 -12.92
CA GLU A 258 12.91 -15.52 -12.30
C GLU A 258 12.60 -15.64 -10.81
N ALA A 259 12.58 -14.50 -10.10
CA ALA A 259 12.19 -14.43 -8.70
C ALA A 259 10.67 -14.54 -8.48
N GLN A 260 9.85 -14.50 -9.54
CA GLN A 260 8.39 -14.47 -9.47
C GLN A 260 7.86 -13.30 -8.64
N THR A 261 8.41 -12.11 -8.85
CA THR A 261 7.96 -10.87 -8.23
C THR A 261 7.79 -9.75 -9.25
N ASP A 262 7.16 -8.67 -8.82
CA ASP A 262 6.99 -7.40 -9.52
C ASP A 262 7.74 -6.25 -8.81
N THR A 263 8.56 -6.56 -7.80
CA THR A 263 9.23 -5.60 -6.94
C THR A 263 10.75 -5.76 -7.00
N ILE A 264 11.45 -4.66 -7.27
CA ILE A 264 12.91 -4.60 -7.33
C ILE A 264 13.43 -3.34 -6.65
N THR A 265 14.61 -3.45 -6.07
CA THR A 265 15.39 -2.31 -5.61
C THR A 265 16.85 -2.48 -6.00
N ILE A 266 17.59 -1.39 -5.98
CA ILE A 266 18.99 -1.37 -6.35
C ILE A 266 19.83 -0.51 -5.40
N ASN A 267 20.89 -1.10 -4.87
CA ASN A 267 21.87 -0.42 -4.04
C ASN A 267 22.92 0.30 -4.93
N LEU A 268 23.90 0.99 -4.32
CA LEU A 268 25.19 1.43 -4.89
C LEU A 268 25.16 1.95 -6.35
N CYS A 269 24.14 2.74 -6.69
CA CYS A 269 23.92 3.23 -8.05
C CYS A 269 25.11 4.08 -8.54
N MET A 270 25.58 5.05 -7.76
CA MET A 270 26.61 5.98 -8.23
C MET A 270 27.99 5.35 -8.46
N GLY A 271 28.34 4.29 -7.71
CA GLY A 271 29.68 3.70 -7.75
C GLY A 271 29.79 2.40 -8.55
N THR A 272 28.73 1.58 -8.61
CA THR A 272 28.86 0.21 -9.12
C THR A 272 28.03 -0.05 -10.37
N ILE A 273 26.79 0.45 -10.46
CA ILE A 273 25.97 0.16 -11.64
C ILE A 273 26.46 0.92 -12.87
N MET A 274 26.86 2.19 -12.72
CA MET A 274 27.22 3.06 -13.85
C MET A 274 28.28 2.45 -14.78
N PRO A 275 29.43 1.94 -14.30
CA PRO A 275 30.42 1.33 -15.18
C PRO A 275 29.97 -0.02 -15.77
N ILE A 276 29.07 -0.74 -15.10
CA ILE A 276 28.57 -2.04 -15.57
C ILE A 276 27.53 -1.84 -16.66
N ALA A 277 26.54 -0.98 -16.41
CA ALA A 277 25.40 -0.74 -17.30
C ALA A 277 25.66 0.33 -18.35
N GLU A 278 26.73 1.13 -18.20
CA GLU A 278 27.04 2.28 -19.06
C GLU A 278 25.87 3.28 -19.12
N THR A 279 25.17 3.42 -17.99
CA THR A 279 24.07 4.36 -17.71
C THR A 279 23.71 4.24 -16.21
N THR A 280 22.75 4.99 -15.70
CA THR A 280 22.24 4.84 -14.33
C THR A 280 21.02 3.93 -14.25
N ALA A 281 20.63 3.54 -13.03
CA ALA A 281 19.36 2.86 -12.77
C ALA A 281 18.15 3.82 -12.84
N CYS A 282 18.35 5.13 -12.92
CA CYS A 282 17.31 6.13 -12.74
C CYS A 282 16.16 6.00 -13.76
N LEU A 283 16.47 6.05 -15.06
CA LEU A 283 15.45 5.86 -16.10
C LEU A 283 14.85 4.44 -16.11
N PRO A 284 15.63 3.33 -15.96
CA PRO A 284 15.07 1.99 -15.83
C PRO A 284 14.02 1.86 -14.72
N LEU A 285 14.29 2.39 -13.52
CA LEU A 285 13.34 2.35 -12.40
C LEU A 285 12.06 3.15 -12.71
N SER A 286 12.20 4.33 -13.32
CA SER A 286 11.06 5.15 -13.77
C SER A 286 10.16 4.40 -14.75
N LEU A 287 10.76 3.76 -15.75
CA LEU A 287 10.03 2.97 -16.76
C LEU A 287 9.32 1.76 -16.15
N LEU A 288 9.94 1.07 -15.20
CA LEU A 288 9.32 -0.04 -14.48
C LEU A 288 8.12 0.44 -13.64
N ASN A 289 8.26 1.55 -12.93
CA ASN A 289 7.14 2.14 -12.19
C ASN A 289 5.98 2.57 -13.11
N ASP A 290 6.27 3.10 -14.30
CA ASP A 290 5.26 3.43 -15.33
C ASP A 290 4.51 2.21 -15.87
N GLU A 291 5.08 1.03 -15.73
CA GLU A 291 4.53 -0.25 -16.18
C GLU A 291 3.78 -0.99 -15.07
N GLY A 292 3.73 -0.41 -13.87
CA GLY A 292 3.03 -0.98 -12.70
C GLY A 292 3.89 -1.90 -11.84
N TYR A 293 5.20 -1.99 -12.10
CA TYR A 293 6.15 -2.61 -11.17
C TYR A 293 6.45 -1.67 -10.00
N MET A 294 7.01 -2.21 -8.92
CA MET A 294 7.50 -1.43 -7.79
C MET A 294 9.02 -1.42 -7.82
N ALA A 295 9.58 -0.33 -8.34
CA ALA A 295 11.01 -0.20 -8.60
C ALA A 295 11.62 0.94 -7.78
N PHE A 296 12.48 0.62 -6.82
CA PHE A 296 13.02 1.56 -5.84
C PHE A 296 14.52 1.78 -6.00
N CYS A 297 14.99 2.96 -5.61
CA CYS A 297 16.41 3.26 -5.54
C CYS A 297 16.98 2.94 -4.14
N GLU A 298 18.30 2.95 -4.06
CA GLU A 298 19.14 2.85 -2.86
C GLU A 298 19.01 1.59 -2.00
N SER A 299 18.15 0.64 -2.37
CA SER A 299 17.89 -0.54 -1.54
C SER A 299 17.47 -0.17 -0.10
N ASP A 300 16.81 0.98 0.08
CA ASP A 300 16.48 1.47 1.41
C ASP A 300 15.25 0.79 2.01
N PHE A 301 15.48 -0.31 2.74
CA PHE A 301 14.41 -1.08 3.38
C PHE A 301 13.76 -0.39 4.60
N VAL A 302 14.17 0.83 4.97
CA VAL A 302 13.40 1.66 5.91
C VAL A 302 12.14 2.20 5.21
N VAL A 303 12.29 2.76 4.01
CA VAL A 303 11.17 3.38 3.27
C VAL A 303 10.43 2.41 2.35
N ILE A 304 11.11 1.42 1.76
CA ILE A 304 10.51 0.49 0.77
C ILE A 304 9.20 -0.16 1.23
N PRO A 305 9.04 -0.63 2.49
CA PRO A 305 7.76 -1.19 2.94
C PRO A 305 6.59 -0.21 2.79
N SER A 306 6.83 1.09 2.98
CA SER A 306 5.80 2.13 2.79
C SER A 306 5.42 2.30 1.32
N GLY A 307 6.38 2.14 0.39
CA GLY A 307 6.15 2.15 -1.05
C GLY A 307 5.27 1.01 -1.52
N ILE A 308 5.59 -0.21 -1.07
CA ILE A 308 4.79 -1.40 -1.39
C ILE A 308 3.37 -1.26 -0.83
N LEU A 309 3.24 -0.82 0.43
CA LEU A 309 1.94 -0.59 1.06
C LEU A 309 1.12 0.46 0.33
N LEU A 310 1.71 1.63 0.08
CA LEU A 310 1.01 2.74 -0.56
C LEU A 310 0.64 2.42 -2.00
N HIS A 311 1.49 1.69 -2.73
CA HIS A 311 1.19 1.18 -4.07
C HIS A 311 -0.04 0.25 -4.06
N HIS A 312 -0.06 -0.75 -3.17
CA HIS A 312 -1.19 -1.70 -3.09
C HIS A 312 -2.48 -1.10 -2.52
N ILE A 313 -2.41 -0.03 -1.73
CA ILE A 313 -3.59 0.73 -1.29
C ILE A 313 -4.15 1.60 -2.43
N SER A 314 -3.27 2.34 -3.11
CA SER A 314 -3.66 3.35 -4.09
C SER A 314 -3.92 2.81 -5.49
N GLY A 315 -3.32 1.67 -5.84
CA GLY A 315 -3.27 1.13 -7.19
C GLY A 315 -2.44 1.98 -8.17
N LYS A 316 -1.55 2.83 -7.65
CA LYS A 316 -0.78 3.82 -8.44
C LYS A 316 0.72 3.70 -8.20
N PRO A 317 1.56 4.16 -9.15
CA PRO A 317 2.98 4.33 -8.91
C PRO A 317 3.27 5.26 -7.74
N VAL A 318 4.40 5.03 -7.09
CA VAL A 318 4.87 5.77 -5.92
C VAL A 318 6.23 6.39 -6.20
N PHE A 319 6.50 7.52 -5.57
CA PHE A 319 7.73 8.30 -5.70
C PHE A 319 8.51 8.22 -4.38
N LEU A 320 9.55 7.38 -4.38
CA LEU A 320 10.58 7.40 -3.34
C LEU A 320 11.41 8.67 -3.54
N ASN A 321 11.56 9.46 -2.48
CA ASN A 321 12.18 10.76 -2.56
C ASN A 321 12.97 11.16 -1.31
N ASP A 322 13.91 12.06 -1.52
CA ASP A 322 14.61 12.86 -0.53
C ASP A 322 13.78 14.10 -0.23
N PRO A 323 13.28 14.27 1.00
CA PRO A 323 12.67 15.53 1.43
C PRO A 323 13.75 16.57 1.75
N THR A 324 13.46 17.81 1.43
CA THR A 324 14.17 18.97 1.98
C THR A 324 13.56 19.38 3.32
N TYR A 325 14.17 20.36 3.99
CA TYR A 325 13.64 20.91 5.23
C TYR A 325 12.28 21.60 4.98
N PRO A 326 11.18 21.21 5.65
CA PRO A 326 9.89 21.88 5.50
C PRO A 326 9.92 23.32 6.04
N HIS A 327 9.31 24.27 5.32
CA HIS A 327 9.21 25.67 5.75
C HIS A 327 8.04 26.37 5.05
N ASP A 328 7.45 27.40 5.67
CA ASP A 328 6.38 28.23 5.07
C ASP A 328 5.20 27.43 4.46
N GLY A 329 4.89 26.26 5.03
CA GLY A 329 3.84 25.35 4.53
C GLY A 329 4.21 24.58 3.26
N VAL A 330 5.47 24.58 2.84
CA VAL A 330 5.99 23.90 1.64
C VAL A 330 7.14 22.97 2.01
N VAL A 331 7.30 21.90 1.24
CA VAL A 331 8.52 21.08 1.22
C VAL A 331 8.83 20.69 -0.23
N THR A 332 10.11 20.74 -0.60
CA THR A 332 10.59 20.18 -1.87
C THR A 332 10.96 18.72 -1.66
N MET A 333 10.43 17.84 -2.49
CA MET A 333 10.82 16.43 -2.57
C MET A 333 11.59 16.21 -3.87
N ALA A 334 12.73 15.52 -3.80
CA ALA A 334 13.55 15.26 -4.98
C ALA A 334 14.09 13.84 -5.02
N HIS A 335 14.30 13.31 -6.22
CA HIS A 335 15.15 12.12 -6.45
C HIS A 335 15.59 12.11 -7.92
N CYS A 336 16.71 11.46 -8.23
CA CYS A 336 17.12 11.27 -9.62
C CYS A 336 16.19 10.33 -10.45
N THR A 337 15.12 9.77 -9.87
CA THR A 337 14.12 8.96 -10.58
C THR A 337 12.73 9.25 -10.06
N ALA A 338 11.72 9.21 -10.93
CA ALA A 338 10.31 9.25 -10.56
C ALA A 338 9.48 8.57 -11.66
N PRO A 339 8.34 7.93 -11.33
CA PRO A 339 7.39 7.52 -12.37
C PRO A 339 6.84 8.75 -13.10
N ARG A 340 6.61 8.62 -14.42
CA ARG A 340 5.86 9.59 -15.20
C ARG A 340 4.36 9.31 -15.18
N LYS A 341 3.92 8.09 -14.91
CA LYS A 341 2.49 7.75 -14.77
C LYS A 341 2.04 7.83 -13.32
N MET A 342 2.23 8.96 -12.67
CA MET A 342 1.85 9.15 -11.26
C MET A 342 0.35 8.91 -10.98
N ASP A 343 -0.52 9.14 -11.97
CA ASP A 343 -1.96 8.82 -11.87
C ASP A 343 -2.31 7.37 -12.28
N GLY A 344 -1.31 6.57 -12.65
CA GLY A 344 -1.40 5.19 -13.13
C GLY A 344 -1.77 5.06 -14.61
N ARG A 345 -1.98 6.15 -15.35
CA ARG A 345 -2.53 6.12 -16.71
C ARG A 345 -1.79 7.05 -17.68
N ASN A 346 -1.70 8.32 -17.35
CA ASN A 346 -1.21 9.37 -18.23
C ASN A 346 0.24 9.68 -17.91
N TYR A 347 1.04 9.88 -18.96
CA TYR A 347 2.41 10.35 -18.81
C TYR A 347 2.44 11.83 -18.47
N GLU A 348 3.16 12.19 -17.42
CA GLU A 348 3.63 13.55 -17.20
C GLU A 348 4.79 13.87 -18.18
N ASP A 349 4.99 15.16 -18.44
CA ASP A 349 6.14 15.66 -19.18
C ASP A 349 7.44 15.32 -18.43
N ALA A 350 8.52 15.09 -19.16
CA ALA A 350 9.81 14.76 -18.58
C ALA A 350 10.99 15.26 -19.42
N ILE A 351 12.00 15.77 -18.73
CA ILE A 351 13.32 16.05 -19.32
C ILE A 351 14.25 14.90 -18.92
N ILE A 352 14.87 14.25 -19.90
CA ILE A 352 15.86 13.19 -19.68
C ILE A 352 17.24 13.83 -19.64
N LEU A 353 17.82 13.86 -18.45
CA LEU A 353 19.10 14.47 -18.12
C LEU A 353 20.11 13.39 -17.73
N THR A 354 21.33 13.81 -17.43
CA THR A 354 22.27 12.99 -16.67
C THR A 354 21.84 12.88 -15.20
N HIS A 355 22.37 11.91 -14.47
CA HIS A 355 22.26 11.89 -13.00
C HIS A 355 22.85 13.16 -12.39
N PHE A 356 22.31 13.64 -11.26
CA PHE A 356 22.71 14.94 -10.70
C PHE A 356 24.16 14.92 -10.20
N GLU A 357 24.49 13.99 -9.32
CA GLU A 357 25.77 13.98 -8.59
C GLU A 357 26.96 13.49 -9.45
N SER A 358 26.69 12.92 -10.62
CA SER A 358 27.74 12.29 -11.46
C SER A 358 27.81 12.80 -12.89
N ASP A 359 26.83 13.60 -13.33
CA ASP A 359 26.67 14.03 -14.71
C ASP A 359 26.81 12.90 -15.76
N TYR A 360 26.35 11.70 -15.40
CA TYR A 360 26.42 10.51 -16.26
C TYR A 360 25.06 9.81 -16.38
N GLY A 361 24.84 9.11 -17.51
CA GLY A 361 23.67 8.26 -17.72
C GLY A 361 22.38 9.02 -18.06
N ALA A 362 21.25 8.34 -17.84
CA ALA A 362 19.90 8.87 -18.12
C ALA A 362 19.03 8.85 -16.86
N ALA A 363 18.61 10.02 -16.43
CA ALA A 363 17.75 10.27 -15.28
C ALA A 363 16.58 11.17 -15.69
N PRO A 364 15.32 10.81 -15.35
CA PRO A 364 14.19 11.66 -15.64
C PRO A 364 14.08 12.79 -14.61
N LYS A 365 13.80 14.01 -15.09
CA LYS A 365 13.12 15.07 -14.36
C LYS A 365 11.66 15.06 -14.78
N VAL A 366 10.80 14.51 -13.94
CA VAL A 366 9.35 14.43 -14.19
C VAL A 366 8.69 15.74 -13.73
N GLU A 367 7.83 16.30 -14.57
CA GLU A 367 7.04 17.49 -14.30
C GLU A 367 5.68 17.08 -13.72
N MET A 368 5.62 16.79 -12.42
CA MET A 368 4.38 16.37 -11.76
C MET A 368 3.27 17.41 -11.91
N ARG A 369 2.04 16.94 -12.13
CA ARG A 369 0.87 17.80 -12.41
C ARG A 369 0.57 18.73 -11.23
N LYS A 370 0.69 20.03 -11.46
CA LYS A 370 0.30 21.07 -10.49
C LYS A 370 -1.17 20.93 -10.09
N GLY A 371 -1.46 21.22 -8.82
CA GLY A 371 -2.78 21.09 -8.23
C GLY A 371 -3.16 19.67 -7.82
N GLN A 372 -2.36 18.66 -8.16
CA GLN A 372 -2.63 17.28 -7.81
C GLN A 372 -2.48 17.06 -6.30
N LYS A 373 -3.46 16.39 -5.68
CA LYS A 373 -3.38 15.96 -4.28
C LYS A 373 -2.38 14.82 -4.13
N MET A 374 -1.63 14.82 -3.04
CA MET A 374 -0.66 13.78 -2.71
C MET A 374 -0.85 13.25 -1.29
N THR A 375 -0.50 11.98 -1.12
CA THR A 375 -0.25 11.35 0.18
C THR A 375 1.24 11.17 0.31
N VAL A 376 1.82 11.60 1.43
CA VAL A 376 3.25 11.46 1.74
C VAL A 376 3.40 10.71 3.05
N ILE A 377 4.30 9.72 3.07
CA ILE A 377 4.58 8.84 4.21
C ILE A 377 6.06 8.95 4.57
N ASP A 378 6.32 9.16 5.86
CA ASP A 378 7.64 9.20 6.48
C ASP A 378 7.76 8.07 7.53
N PRO A 379 8.36 6.93 7.15
CA PRO A 379 8.69 5.86 8.09
C PRO A 379 9.88 6.21 8.99
N ASP A 380 9.75 5.99 10.30
CA ASP A 380 10.92 6.06 11.18
C ASP A 380 11.86 4.85 11.01
N PHE A 381 13.15 5.04 11.32
CA PHE A 381 14.18 4.02 11.13
C PHE A 381 13.91 2.67 11.81
N ALA A 382 13.18 2.68 12.94
CA ALA A 382 12.85 1.49 13.70
C ALA A 382 11.49 0.87 13.30
N SER A 383 10.77 1.48 12.36
CA SER A 383 9.40 1.15 11.99
C SER A 383 8.44 1.03 13.19
N LYS A 384 8.62 1.86 14.22
CA LYS A 384 7.80 1.90 15.44
C LYS A 384 6.63 2.87 15.30
N ARG A 385 6.86 4.01 14.67
CA ARG A 385 5.82 5.00 14.39
C ARG A 385 6.11 5.64 13.05
N TRP A 386 5.14 5.59 12.14
CA TRP A 386 5.22 6.31 10.89
C TRP A 386 4.44 7.61 10.98
N LEU A 387 4.88 8.59 10.21
CA LEU A 387 4.22 9.86 10.00
C LEU A 387 3.63 9.89 8.60
N GLY A 388 2.55 10.66 8.41
CA GLY A 388 2.12 11.00 7.05
C GLY A 388 1.23 12.22 6.99
N PHE A 389 1.13 12.78 5.80
CA PHE A 389 0.39 14.00 5.53
C PHE A 389 -0.14 14.06 4.10
N GLU A 390 -1.23 14.80 3.92
CA GLU A 390 -1.71 15.21 2.63
C GLU A 390 -0.97 16.46 2.17
N ALA A 391 -0.78 16.56 0.87
CA ALA A 391 -0.22 17.74 0.25
C ALA A 391 -0.85 18.03 -1.12
N GLN A 392 -0.44 19.13 -1.74
CA GLN A 392 -0.79 19.47 -3.10
C GLN A 392 0.45 19.91 -3.88
N VAL A 393 0.63 19.43 -5.10
CA VAL A 393 1.71 19.88 -5.98
C VAL A 393 1.52 21.37 -6.32
N VAL A 394 2.51 22.20 -6.03
CA VAL A 394 2.51 23.63 -6.36
C VAL A 394 3.55 24.01 -7.42
N GLY A 395 4.62 23.23 -7.54
CA GLY A 395 5.71 23.52 -8.46
C GLY A 395 6.54 22.28 -8.81
N ASN A 396 7.30 22.38 -9.89
CA ASN A 396 8.36 21.45 -10.24
C ASN A 396 9.62 22.29 -10.46
N PRO A 397 10.36 22.62 -9.40
CA PRO A 397 11.51 23.48 -9.53
C PRO A 397 12.62 22.79 -10.33
N PHE A 398 13.70 23.52 -10.58
CA PHE A 398 14.91 22.98 -11.20
C PHE A 398 16.13 23.52 -10.45
N LEU A 399 16.20 23.17 -9.17
CA LEU A 399 17.30 23.48 -8.26
C LEU A 399 18.51 22.58 -8.55
N ASP A 400 19.67 22.97 -8.04
CA ASP A 400 20.91 22.18 -8.08
C ASP A 400 20.86 21.04 -7.04
N ILE A 401 19.92 20.12 -7.22
CA ILE A 401 19.72 18.87 -6.48
C ILE A 401 19.30 17.75 -7.45
N CYS A 402 18.99 16.56 -6.93
CA CYS A 402 18.35 15.43 -7.61
C CYS A 402 17.33 15.83 -8.72
N ARG A 403 17.26 15.08 -9.82
CA ARG A 403 16.64 15.55 -11.08
C ARG A 403 15.11 15.74 -11.05
N SER A 404 14.33 14.74 -10.63
CA SER A 404 12.88 14.90 -10.46
C SER A 404 12.62 15.62 -9.16
N GLN A 405 12.00 16.79 -9.24
CA GLN A 405 11.79 17.70 -8.11
C GLN A 405 10.34 18.17 -8.11
N VAL A 406 9.73 18.19 -6.94
CA VAL A 406 8.36 18.65 -6.77
C VAL A 406 8.25 19.47 -5.48
N ASP A 407 7.72 20.68 -5.59
CA ASP A 407 7.30 21.46 -4.44
C ASP A 407 5.87 21.09 -4.11
N ILE A 408 5.64 20.72 -2.85
CA ILE A 408 4.32 20.39 -2.34
C ILE A 408 3.91 21.32 -1.21
N ALA A 409 2.68 21.84 -1.27
CA ALA A 409 2.06 22.56 -0.16
C ALA A 409 1.48 21.55 0.83
N VAL A 410 1.98 21.57 2.06
CA VAL A 410 1.57 20.69 3.16
C VAL A 410 0.15 21.07 3.60
N LYS A 411 -0.74 20.08 3.69
CA LYS A 411 -2.07 20.26 4.28
C LYS A 411 -2.05 19.78 5.71
N GLY A 412 -1.60 20.63 6.62
CA GLY A 412 -1.46 20.33 8.03
C GLY A 412 -0.50 21.29 8.71
N ASP A 413 -0.09 20.93 9.92
CA ASP A 413 0.86 21.72 10.70
C ASP A 413 2.31 21.47 10.24
N CYS A 414 2.88 22.44 9.52
CA CYS A 414 4.23 22.34 8.95
C CYS A 414 5.32 22.40 10.03
N ASP A 415 5.09 23.14 11.12
CA ASP A 415 6.04 23.22 12.23
C ASP A 415 6.10 21.86 12.93
N ARG A 416 4.94 21.25 13.17
CA ARG A 416 4.87 19.89 13.70
C ARG A 416 5.47 18.84 12.77
N LEU A 417 5.31 18.97 11.44
CA LEU A 417 6.00 18.08 10.48
C LEU A 417 7.51 18.16 10.67
N THR A 418 8.03 19.38 10.80
CA THR A 418 9.46 19.64 10.99
C THR A 418 9.99 19.04 12.29
N GLU A 419 9.21 19.11 13.37
CA GLU A 419 9.57 18.52 14.67
C GLU A 419 9.52 16.99 14.67
N GLU A 420 8.58 16.40 13.91
CA GLU A 420 8.24 14.98 14.02
C GLU A 420 8.80 14.10 12.90
N MET A 421 9.32 14.69 11.82
CA MET A 421 9.94 13.96 10.71
C MET A 421 11.17 13.18 11.17
N ARG A 422 11.38 11.97 10.62
CA ARG A 422 12.42 11.06 11.09
C ARG A 422 13.19 10.38 9.97
N GLY A 423 12.50 9.64 9.11
CA GLY A 423 13.14 8.86 8.05
C GLY A 423 13.92 9.76 7.11
N PHE A 424 14.99 9.22 6.53
CA PHE A 424 15.76 9.94 5.51
C PHE A 424 14.95 10.08 4.22
N HIS A 425 14.38 8.97 3.72
CA HIS A 425 13.52 8.97 2.54
C HIS A 425 12.05 8.96 2.90
N TRP A 426 11.26 9.63 2.07
CA TRP A 426 9.81 9.57 2.09
C TRP A 426 9.25 8.83 0.88
N MET A 427 7.99 8.45 1.00
CA MET A 427 7.23 7.83 -0.08
C MET A 427 5.98 8.64 -0.38
N ALA A 428 5.79 9.01 -1.65
CA ALA A 428 4.66 9.83 -2.05
C ALA A 428 3.85 9.21 -3.20
N CYS A 429 2.55 9.45 -3.24
CA CYS A 429 1.71 9.09 -4.40
C CYS A 429 0.59 10.09 -4.62
N TYR A 430 -0.04 10.05 -5.80
CA TYR A 430 -1.21 10.88 -6.11
C TYR A 430 -2.49 10.35 -5.44
N GLY A 431 -3.18 11.21 -4.69
CA GLY A 431 -4.44 10.91 -4.01
C GLY A 431 -4.34 11.10 -2.50
N SER A 432 -5.42 10.75 -1.79
CA SER A 432 -5.50 10.79 -0.33
C SER A 432 -5.74 9.36 0.17
N TYR A 433 -4.80 8.84 0.97
CA TYR A 433 -4.82 7.45 1.46
C TYR A 433 -4.33 7.33 2.93
N LEU A 434 -4.26 8.43 3.68
CA LEU A 434 -3.75 8.42 5.07
C LEU A 434 -4.61 7.55 6.00
N ARG A 435 -5.94 7.49 5.77
CA ARG A 435 -6.86 6.69 6.58
C ARG A 435 -6.54 5.21 6.44
N GLU A 436 -6.33 4.76 5.21
CA GLU A 436 -5.98 3.40 4.86
C GLU A 436 -4.61 3.02 5.39
N VAL A 437 -3.60 3.86 5.18
CA VAL A 437 -2.24 3.60 5.67
C VAL A 437 -2.23 3.48 7.20
N GLY A 438 -2.78 4.47 7.91
CA GLY A 438 -2.83 4.43 9.36
C GLY A 438 -3.61 3.24 9.92
N TYR A 439 -4.66 2.79 9.23
CA TYR A 439 -5.41 1.61 9.62
C TYR A 439 -4.63 0.31 9.40
N ALA A 440 -3.95 0.17 8.25
CA ALA A 440 -3.08 -0.96 7.97
C ALA A 440 -1.92 -1.06 8.98
N LEU A 441 -1.29 0.07 9.31
CA LEU A 441 -0.21 0.13 10.31
C LEU A 441 -0.69 -0.29 11.69
N GLY A 442 -1.89 0.13 12.10
CA GLY A 442 -2.51 -0.30 13.35
C GLY A 442 -2.68 -1.81 13.46
N LYS A 443 -2.90 -2.52 12.34
CA LYS A 443 -2.96 -3.99 12.32
C LYS A 443 -1.62 -4.68 12.54
N LEU A 444 -0.51 -3.96 12.35
CA LEU A 444 0.84 -4.41 12.65
C LEU A 444 1.37 -3.91 14.00
N GLY A 445 0.59 -3.10 14.74
CA GLY A 445 1.05 -2.45 15.95
C GLY A 445 2.06 -1.32 15.71
N VAL A 446 2.17 -0.83 14.47
CA VAL A 446 2.99 0.34 14.15
C VAL A 446 2.18 1.60 14.47
N GLY A 447 2.77 2.51 15.23
CA GLY A 447 2.16 3.79 15.54
C GLY A 447 1.94 4.64 14.29
N TRP A 448 0.92 5.48 14.30
CA TRP A 448 0.58 6.36 13.17
C TRP A 448 0.39 7.79 13.64
N LEU A 449 1.12 8.72 13.03
CA LEU A 449 0.97 10.16 13.26
C LEU A 449 0.54 10.88 11.97
N PRO A 450 -0.75 11.17 11.79
CA PRO A 450 -1.20 12.06 10.72
C PRO A 450 -0.93 13.51 11.13
N ILE A 451 -0.27 14.29 10.25
CA ILE A 451 -0.07 15.74 10.44
C ILE A 451 -1.25 16.55 9.87
N THR A 452 -1.99 15.98 8.91
CA THR A 452 -3.17 16.60 8.34
C THR A 452 -4.32 16.67 9.34
N THR A 453 -4.94 17.84 9.43
CA THR A 453 -6.07 18.19 10.30
C THR A 453 -7.41 17.72 9.75
#